data_AF-A0A8N1S3T9-F1
#
_entry.id   AF-A0A8N1S3T9-F1
#
_cell.length_a   1.000
_cell.length_b   1.000
_cell.length_c   1.000
_cell.angle_alpha   90.00
_cell.angle_beta   90.00
_cell.angle_gamma   90.00
#
_symmetry.space_group_name_H-M   'P 1'
#
loop_
_entity.id
_entity.type
_entity.pdbx_description
1 polymer ?
#
loop_
_entity_poly.entity_id
_entity_poly.type
_entity_poly.pdbx_seq_one_letter_code
_entity_poly.pdbx_strand_id
1 'polypeptide(L)'
;MSAYSPNSSTNVSDKMQTFKLRSRLNTIFNFTKNLFLGASHIDDLTYLFYLPKCKVDDPESSTIGTEDRKVLEILTRMWTNFAKTGNPTPILDQYVTITWLPATEDAFNCLNISDTLQLEIITDHDSMS
;
A
#
# COMPACT_ATOMS: atom_id res chain seq x y z
N MET A 1 -33.81 -32.44 -19.85
CA MET A 1 -34.08 -31.06 -19.38
C MET A 1 -33.56 -30.99 -17.95
N SER A 2 -32.30 -30.57 -17.73
CA SER A 2 -31.81 -29.18 -17.55
C SER A 2 -32.69 -28.40 -16.54
N ALA A 3 -32.19 -27.79 -15.47
CA ALA A 3 -30.90 -27.14 -15.33
C ALA A 3 -30.36 -27.16 -13.89
N TYR A 4 -29.04 -27.31 -13.83
CA TYR A 4 -28.14 -26.84 -12.78
C TYR A 4 -28.39 -25.34 -12.50
N SER A 5 -28.31 -24.93 -11.23
CA SER A 5 -28.18 -23.51 -10.86
C SER A 5 -27.11 -23.40 -9.77
N PRO A 6 -25.89 -22.94 -10.09
CA PRO A 6 -24.95 -22.48 -9.09
C PRO A 6 -25.08 -20.96 -8.93
N ASN A 7 -24.89 -20.48 -7.71
CA ASN A 7 -24.15 -19.26 -7.34
C ASN A 7 -24.75 -18.60 -6.10
N SER A 8 -24.33 -19.07 -4.94
CA SER A 8 -24.22 -18.22 -3.75
C SER A 8 -22.95 -18.60 -2.98
N SER A 9 -21.82 -18.57 -3.67
CA SER A 9 -20.49 -18.53 -3.06
C SER A 9 -20.06 -17.07 -3.03
N THR A 10 -20.51 -16.33 -2.01
CA THR A 10 -19.78 -15.16 -1.53
C THR A 10 -18.43 -15.66 -1.03
N ASN A 11 -17.46 -15.72 -1.95
CA ASN A 11 -16.11 -16.13 -1.65
C ASN A 11 -15.44 -15.00 -0.86
N VAL A 12 -15.02 -15.32 0.36
CA VAL A 12 -14.18 -14.47 1.21
C VAL A 12 -12.75 -14.34 0.63
N SER A 13 -12.52 -14.88 -0.58
CA SER A 13 -11.24 -14.91 -1.31
C SER A 13 -10.93 -13.65 -2.14
N ASP A 14 -11.88 -12.74 -2.33
CA ASP A 14 -11.79 -11.71 -3.40
C ASP A 14 -11.04 -10.42 -3.02
N LYS A 15 -10.42 -10.33 -1.84
CA LYS A 15 -9.74 -9.09 -1.41
C LYS A 15 -8.35 -9.31 -0.81
N MET A 16 -7.54 -10.15 -1.46
CA MET A 16 -6.10 -10.15 -1.18
C MET A 16 -5.47 -8.91 -1.86
N GLN A 17 -5.44 -7.79 -1.14
CA GLN A 17 -4.70 -6.59 -1.53
C GLN A 17 -3.38 -6.55 -0.76
N THR A 18 -2.28 -6.93 -1.43
CA THR A 18 -0.95 -6.89 -0.83
C THR A 18 -0.37 -5.49 -0.97
N PHE A 19 -0.14 -4.80 0.14
CA PHE A 19 0.60 -3.55 0.17
C PHE A 19 2.10 -3.85 0.12
N LYS A 20 2.78 -3.38 -0.93
CA LYS A 20 4.25 -3.40 -1.01
C LYS A 20 4.75 -1.96 -1.09
N LEU A 21 5.10 -1.41 0.07
CA LEU A 21 5.79 -0.13 0.14
C LEU A 21 7.26 -0.34 -0.20
N ARG A 22 7.74 0.31 -1.25
CA ARG A 22 9.18 0.43 -1.50
C ARG A 22 9.57 1.89 -1.33
N SER A 23 9.70 2.31 -0.08
CA SER A 23 10.29 3.61 0.24
C SER A 23 11.80 3.55 -0.02
N ARG A 24 12.32 4.49 -0.82
CA ARG A 24 13.77 4.78 -0.90
C ARG A 24 14.21 5.72 0.23
N LEU A 25 13.30 6.10 1.12
CA LEU A 25 13.55 7.05 2.19
C LEU A 25 13.78 6.32 3.52
N ASN A 26 14.60 6.97 4.34
CA ASN A 26 15.20 6.42 5.54
C ASN A 26 14.16 5.75 6.45
N THR A 27 14.45 4.50 6.85
CA THR A 27 13.75 3.76 7.90
C THR A 27 13.51 4.64 9.12
N ILE A 28 12.25 4.76 9.53
CA ILE A 28 11.84 5.54 10.70
C ILE A 28 12.02 4.70 11.99
N PHE A 29 12.19 3.37 11.88
CA PHE A 29 12.50 2.48 13.00
C PHE A 29 14.00 2.53 13.43
N ASN A 30 14.39 3.63 14.08
CA ASN A 30 15.72 3.83 14.66
C ASN A 30 15.90 3.08 15.99
N PHE A 31 16.31 1.81 15.93
CA PHE A 31 17.22 1.25 16.96
C PHE A 31 18.67 1.27 16.50
N THR A 32 18.92 1.42 15.20
CA THR A 32 20.25 1.48 14.59
C THR A 32 20.24 2.47 13.44
N LYS A 33 20.66 3.71 13.68
CA LYS A 33 20.93 4.66 12.60
C LYS A 33 21.95 4.03 11.63
N ASN A 34 21.62 3.98 10.34
CA ASN A 34 22.53 3.76 9.20
C ASN A 34 22.95 2.33 8.78
N LEU A 35 22.22 1.25 9.09
CA LEU A 35 22.61 -0.09 8.58
C LEU A 35 21.68 -0.73 7.53
N PHE A 36 20.46 -0.21 7.33
CA PHE A 36 19.53 -0.79 6.36
C PHE A 36 18.92 0.29 5.47
N LEU A 37 19.31 0.29 4.20
CA LEU A 37 18.65 1.04 3.14
C LEU A 37 17.45 0.22 2.66
N GLY A 38 16.23 0.59 3.05
CA GLY A 38 15.01 -0.03 2.55
C GLY A 38 13.80 0.13 3.47
N ALA A 39 12.64 -0.32 2.97
CA ALA A 39 11.41 -0.39 3.76
C ALA A 39 11.44 -1.63 4.66
N SER A 40 11.34 -1.42 5.97
CA SER A 40 11.14 -2.49 6.95
C SER A 40 9.65 -2.74 7.18
N HIS A 41 9.32 -3.92 7.72
CA HIS A 41 7.95 -4.38 7.92
C HIS A 41 7.06 -3.42 8.72
N ILE A 42 7.62 -2.58 9.59
CA ILE A 42 6.85 -1.74 10.54
C ILE A 42 6.85 -0.26 10.10
N ASP A 43 7.59 0.10 9.04
CA ASP A 43 7.75 1.50 8.64
C ASP A 43 6.42 2.11 8.13
N ASP A 44 5.55 1.30 7.52
CA ASP A 44 4.23 1.71 7.03
C ASP A 44 3.30 2.23 8.14
N LEU A 45 3.40 1.67 9.34
CA LEU A 45 2.59 2.04 10.50
C LEU A 45 2.82 3.49 10.91
N THR A 46 4.03 4.02 10.72
CA THR A 46 4.38 5.40 11.06
C THR A 46 3.71 6.44 10.15
N TYR A 47 3.25 6.02 8.96
CA TYR A 47 2.48 6.84 8.03
C TYR A 47 0.97 6.74 8.30
N LEU A 48 0.48 5.67 8.93
CA LEU A 48 -0.93 5.54 9.30
C LEU A 48 -1.24 6.13 10.68
N PHE A 49 -0.30 6.01 11.63
CA PHE A 49 -0.49 6.44 13.00
C PHE A 49 0.64 7.37 13.44
N TYR A 50 0.28 8.38 14.23
CA TYR A 50 1.27 9.25 14.85
C TYR A 50 1.98 8.51 16.00
N LEU A 51 3.23 8.13 15.77
CA LEU A 51 4.09 7.46 16.75
C LEU A 51 5.25 8.39 17.15
N PRO A 52 5.15 9.13 18.28
CA PRO A 52 6.15 10.13 18.66
C PRO A 52 7.57 9.58 18.75
N LYS A 53 7.72 8.36 19.27
CA LYS A 53 9.01 7.67 19.43
C LYS A 53 9.73 7.46 18.10
N CYS A 54 8.98 7.35 17.01
CA CYS A 54 9.51 7.15 15.67
C CYS A 54 9.94 8.48 15.02
N LYS A 55 9.49 9.64 15.55
CA LYS A 55 9.77 10.97 14.98
C LYS A 55 10.79 11.81 15.75
N VAL A 56 11.38 11.24 16.81
CA VAL A 56 12.32 11.98 17.69
C VAL A 56 13.55 12.46 16.92
N ASP A 57 14.05 11.64 15.99
CA ASP A 57 15.26 11.94 15.21
C ASP A 57 14.99 12.79 13.96
N ASP A 58 13.75 12.82 13.49
CA ASP A 58 13.33 13.58 12.31
C ASP A 58 11.90 14.14 12.49
N PRO A 59 11.75 15.22 13.28
CA PRO A 59 10.44 15.79 13.60
C PRO A 59 9.75 16.45 12.41
N GLU A 60 10.53 16.88 11.40
CA GLU A 60 10.04 17.59 10.21
C GLU A 60 9.69 16.64 9.05
N SER A 61 9.97 15.34 9.18
CA SER A 61 9.58 14.30 8.20
C SER A 61 8.13 14.44 7.73
N SER A 62 7.19 14.78 8.62
CA SER A 62 5.77 14.95 8.27
C SER A 62 5.34 16.36 7.86
N THR A 63 6.27 17.27 7.58
CA THR A 63 5.94 18.65 7.17
C THR A 63 5.40 18.69 5.73
N ILE A 64 4.54 19.67 5.43
CA ILE A 64 3.98 19.84 4.08
C ILE A 64 5.09 20.03 3.05
N GLY A 65 5.05 19.25 1.98
CA GLY A 65 6.03 19.30 0.89
C GLY A 65 7.15 18.27 0.99
N THR A 66 7.22 17.47 2.06
CA THR A 66 8.14 16.33 2.13
C THR A 66 7.56 15.10 1.43
N GLU A 67 8.43 14.18 1.00
CA GLU A 67 8.00 12.90 0.43
C GLU A 67 7.30 12.02 1.47
N ASP A 68 7.78 12.01 2.71
CA ASP A 68 7.13 11.28 3.81
C ASP A 68 5.69 11.78 4.04
N ARG A 69 5.47 13.09 3.94
CA ARG A 69 4.12 13.67 3.99
C ARG A 69 3.25 13.21 2.83
N LYS A 70 3.82 13.07 1.64
CA LYS A 70 3.10 12.57 0.45
C LYS A 70 2.73 11.10 0.60
N VAL A 71 3.63 10.25 1.10
CA VAL A 71 3.32 8.83 1.42
C VAL A 71 2.24 8.73 2.49
N LEU A 72 2.30 9.58 3.53
CA LEU A 72 1.27 9.68 4.55
C LEU A 72 -0.10 10.01 3.95
N GLU A 73 -0.16 11.01 3.07
CA GLU A 73 -1.38 11.45 2.39
C GLU A 73 -1.97 10.38 1.45
N ILE A 74 -1.12 9.58 0.79
CA ILE A 74 -1.55 8.46 -0.05
C ILE A 74 -2.14 7.34 0.83
N LEU A 75 -1.37 6.85 1.80
CA LEU A 75 -1.75 5.70 2.62
C LEU A 75 -3.03 5.95 3.42
N THR A 76 -3.12 7.10 4.10
CA THR A 76 -4.29 7.43 4.91
C THR A 76 -5.56 7.59 4.07
N ARG A 77 -5.48 8.15 2.86
CA ARG A 77 -6.61 8.23 1.93
C ARG A 77 -7.04 6.86 1.44
N MET A 78 -6.11 6.07 0.90
CA MET A 78 -6.42 4.75 0.36
C MET A 78 -7.03 3.86 1.44
N TRP A 79 -6.50 3.95 2.66
CA TRP A 79 -7.01 3.16 3.78
C TRP A 79 -8.41 3.61 4.23
N THR A 80 -8.63 4.93 4.30
CA THR A 80 -9.97 5.50 4.56
C THR A 80 -10.99 5.12 3.49
N ASN A 81 -10.60 5.17 2.22
CA ASN A 81 -11.46 4.83 1.09
C ASN A 81 -11.85 3.36 1.10
N PHE A 82 -10.89 2.47 1.38
CA PHE A 82 -11.16 1.05 1.53
C PHE A 82 -12.12 0.79 2.70
N ALA A 83 -11.90 1.40 3.86
CA ALA A 83 -12.78 1.23 5.01
C ALA A 83 -14.22 1.70 4.72
N LYS A 84 -14.40 2.76 3.91
CA LYS A 84 -15.72 3.30 3.54
C LYS A 84 -16.42 2.52 2.44
N THR A 85 -15.69 2.07 1.43
CA THR A 85 -16.26 1.62 0.14
C THR A 85 -15.84 0.21 -0.27
N GLY A 86 -14.82 -0.35 0.39
CA GLY A 86 -14.18 -1.58 -0.03
C GLY A 86 -13.28 -1.47 -1.27
N ASN A 87 -13.10 -0.27 -1.83
CA ASN A 87 -12.18 0.06 -2.92
C ASN A 87 -11.20 1.15 -2.40
N PRO A 88 -9.87 0.95 -2.47
CA PRO A 88 -8.89 1.93 -1.99
C PRO A 88 -8.74 3.15 -2.91
N THR A 89 -9.09 3.02 -4.20
CA THR A 89 -8.99 4.09 -5.21
C THR A 89 -10.33 4.34 -5.92
N PRO A 90 -11.40 4.70 -5.19
CA PRO A 90 -12.72 4.93 -5.78
C PRO A 90 -12.78 6.26 -6.55
N ILE A 91 -11.92 7.22 -6.20
CA ILE A 91 -11.78 8.54 -6.80
C ILE A 91 -10.29 8.86 -6.87
N LEU A 92 -9.84 9.44 -7.99
CA LEU A 92 -8.46 9.90 -8.16
C LEU A 92 -8.34 11.38 -7.79
N ASP A 93 -7.21 11.74 -7.19
CA ASP A 93 -6.89 13.11 -6.80
C ASP A 93 -5.38 13.41 -6.94
N GLN A 94 -4.92 14.52 -6.38
CA GLN A 94 -3.51 14.95 -6.46
C GLN A 94 -2.53 13.99 -5.75
N TYR A 95 -3.01 13.09 -4.89
CA TYR A 95 -2.19 12.11 -4.17
C TYR A 95 -2.43 10.69 -4.69
N VAL A 96 -3.70 10.28 -4.81
CA VAL A 96 -4.09 8.97 -5.35
C VAL A 96 -4.35 9.14 -6.84
N THR A 97 -3.28 9.05 -7.64
CA THR A 97 -3.32 9.38 -9.08
C THR A 97 -3.56 8.18 -9.99
N ILE A 98 -3.64 6.97 -9.45
CA ILE A 98 -3.81 5.73 -10.22
C ILE A 98 -4.89 4.85 -9.60
N THR A 99 -5.63 4.14 -10.46
CA THR A 99 -6.59 3.11 -10.04
C THR A 99 -5.84 1.85 -9.66
N TRP A 100 -6.04 1.36 -8.44
CA TRP A 100 -5.51 0.08 -7.99
C TRP A 100 -6.51 -1.03 -8.32
N LEU A 101 -6.15 -1.88 -9.27
CA LEU A 101 -6.99 -3.00 -9.69
C LEU A 101 -6.96 -4.13 -8.65
N PRO A 102 -8.09 -4.84 -8.42
CA PRO A 102 -8.11 -6.05 -7.60
C PRO A 102 -7.16 -7.12 -8.13
N ALA A 103 -6.64 -7.97 -7.26
CA ALA A 103 -5.96 -9.19 -7.69
C ALA A 103 -6.92 -10.14 -8.41
N THR A 104 -6.39 -10.92 -9.34
CA THR A 104 -7.08 -11.99 -10.06
C THR A 104 -6.41 -13.33 -9.75
N GLU A 105 -7.05 -14.45 -10.12
CA GLU A 105 -6.47 -15.79 -9.89
C GLU A 105 -5.06 -15.93 -10.48
N ASP A 106 -4.82 -15.36 -11.66
CA ASP A 106 -3.55 -15.49 -12.39
C ASP A 106 -2.56 -14.34 -12.17
N ALA A 107 -2.96 -13.28 -11.45
CA ALA A 107 -2.15 -12.07 -11.36
C ALA A 107 -2.41 -11.25 -10.09
N PHE A 108 -1.33 -10.91 -9.40
CA PHE A 108 -1.34 -9.98 -8.30
C PHE A 108 -1.05 -8.57 -8.81
N ASN A 109 -2.10 -7.76 -8.90
CA ASN A 109 -2.00 -6.33 -9.18
C ASN A 109 -1.51 -5.61 -7.91
N CYS A 110 -0.20 -5.43 -7.77
CA CYS A 110 0.42 -4.77 -6.63
C CYS A 110 0.57 -3.28 -6.91
N LEU A 111 0.26 -2.43 -5.93
CA LEU A 111 0.56 -1.01 -6.03
C LEU A 111 1.88 -0.71 -5.32
N ASN A 112 2.87 -0.27 -6.09
CA ASN A 112 4.12 0.25 -5.57
C ASN A 112 3.95 1.74 -5.23
N ILE A 113 4.12 2.07 -3.95
CA ILE A 113 4.06 3.44 -3.44
C ILE A 113 5.49 3.87 -3.12
N SER A 114 6.03 4.72 -3.98
CA SER A 114 7.35 5.34 -3.90
C SER A 114 7.24 6.83 -4.24
N ASP A 115 8.26 7.45 -4.84
CA ASP A 115 8.20 8.81 -5.39
C ASP A 115 7.02 8.98 -6.37
N THR A 116 6.61 7.89 -7.04
CA THR A 116 5.41 7.83 -7.88
C THR A 116 4.62 6.56 -7.60
N LEU A 117 3.30 6.62 -7.84
CA LEU A 117 2.44 5.45 -7.78
C LEU A 117 2.56 4.64 -9.08
N GLN A 118 2.90 3.36 -8.96
CA GLN A 118 3.06 2.47 -10.10
C GLN A 118 2.36 1.15 -9.83
N LEU A 119 1.57 0.69 -10.81
CA LEU A 119 0.93 -0.62 -10.75
C LEU A 119 1.90 -1.66 -11.32
N GLU A 120 2.24 -2.64 -10.50
CA GLU A 120 3.09 -3.78 -10.86
C GLU A 120 2.21 -5.04 -10.92
N ILE A 121 2.26 -5.75 -12.04
CA ILE A 121 1.54 -7.01 -12.20
C ILE A 121 2.56 -8.12 -11.94
N ILE A 122 2.33 -8.89 -10.88
CA ILE A 122 3.15 -10.06 -10.56
C ILE A 122 2.36 -11.28 -11.00
N THR A 123 2.87 -12.00 -11.99
CA THR A 123 2.33 -13.30 -12.40
C THR A 123 3.06 -14.41 -11.66
N ASP A 124 2.37 -15.50 -11.32
CA ASP A 124 2.95 -16.63 -10.57
C ASP A 124 4.16 -17.25 -11.31
N HIS A 125 4.26 -17.00 -12.62
CA HIS A 125 5.33 -17.49 -13.48
C HIS A 125 6.67 -16.76 -13.34
N ASP A 126 6.69 -15.57 -12.73
CA ASP A 126 7.90 -14.73 -12.59
C ASP A 126 8.67 -14.97 -11.26
N SER A 127 8.17 -15.85 -10.38
CA SER A 127 8.71 -16.04 -9.03
C SER A 127 9.60 -17.28 -8.84
N MET A 128 9.94 -18.02 -9.92
CA MET A 128 10.83 -19.20 -9.85
C MET A 128 11.98 -19.16 -10.88
N SER A 129 12.78 -18.09 -10.89
CA SER A 129 14.13 -18.11 -11.47
C SER A 129 15.14 -17.36 -10.62
#